data_AF-A0A945DWS8-F1
#
_entry.id   AF-A0A945DWS8-F1
#
_cell.length_a   1.000
_cell.length_b   1.000
_cell.length_c   1.000
_cell.angle_alpha   90.00
_cell.angle_beta   90.00
_cell.angle_gamma   90.00
#
_symmetry.space_group_name_H-M   'P 1'
#
loop_
_entity.id
_entity.type
_entity.pdbx_description
1 polymer ?
#
loop_
_entity_poly.entity_id
_entity_poly.type
_entity_poly.pdbx_seq_one_letter_code
_entity_poly.pdbx_strand_id
1 'polypeptide(L)'
;MKRIIIILLGLAALPGASETRATQFAAEVVSYKSGVGFATDWSTGAGYINKDAIVGPPARETPGEWGGPITPFSPPYLLDQILSIGVGGEVTLKFGKPIRDESINPFGLDFLVFGCAGFTITNGDFGGGGITDGTLF
;
A
#
# COMPACT_ATOMS: atom_id res chain seq x y z
N MET A 1 -48.60 48.80 6.20
CA MET A 1 -48.90 47.69 5.27
C MET A 1 -47.73 47.50 4.32
N LYS A 2 -47.06 46.34 4.44
CA LYS A 2 -46.31 45.58 3.42
C LYS A 2 -45.54 46.34 2.32
N ARG A 3 -44.21 46.37 2.45
CA ARG A 3 -43.22 46.15 1.36
C ARG A 3 -41.98 45.50 1.99
N ILE A 4 -42.07 44.24 2.41
CA ILE A 4 -41.70 43.03 1.66
C ILE A 4 -40.22 43.03 1.23
N ILE A 5 -39.41 42.40 2.09
CA ILE A 5 -38.34 41.43 1.81
C ILE A 5 -37.21 41.91 0.88
N ILE A 6 -36.17 42.47 1.50
CA ILE A 6 -34.79 42.35 1.02
C ILE A 6 -34.07 41.58 2.11
N ILE A 7 -33.75 40.31 1.87
CA ILE A 7 -32.74 39.46 2.52
C ILE A 7 -33.03 38.05 2.00
N LEU A 8 -31.97 37.31 1.66
CA LEU A 8 -31.95 35.94 1.11
C LEU A 8 -31.98 35.86 -0.42
N LEU A 9 -30.87 36.25 -1.06
CA LEU A 9 -30.38 35.55 -2.24
C LEU A 9 -28.86 35.74 -2.35
N GLY A 10 -28.10 35.13 -1.43
CA GLY A 10 -26.64 35.22 -1.43
C GLY A 10 -25.94 34.02 -0.81
N LEU A 11 -26.64 32.90 -0.62
CA LEU A 11 -26.10 31.70 0.04
C LEU A 11 -26.20 30.43 -0.79
N ALA A 12 -26.32 30.55 -2.12
CA ALA A 12 -26.45 29.41 -3.03
C ALA A 12 -25.34 29.44 -4.10
N ALA A 13 -24.09 29.56 -3.69
CA ALA A 13 -22.93 29.32 -4.55
C ALA A 13 -21.65 29.08 -3.72
N LEU A 14 -21.73 28.25 -2.69
CA LEU A 14 -20.55 27.50 -2.27
C LEU A 14 -20.73 26.14 -2.97
N PRO A 15 -20.19 25.91 -4.17
CA PRO A 15 -19.89 24.54 -4.53
C PRO A 15 -19.02 24.05 -3.39
N GLY A 16 -19.56 23.10 -2.60
CA GLY A 16 -18.78 22.46 -1.55
C GLY A 16 -17.50 22.02 -2.22
N ALA A 17 -16.39 22.66 -1.85
CA ALA A 17 -15.08 22.18 -2.22
C ALA A 17 -15.04 20.79 -1.59
N SER A 18 -15.39 19.78 -2.39
CA SER A 18 -15.16 18.40 -2.03
C SER A 18 -13.65 18.35 -1.87
N GLU A 19 -13.19 18.30 -0.63
CA GLU A 19 -11.78 18.13 -0.36
C GLU A 19 -11.37 16.84 -1.04
N THR A 20 -10.74 16.97 -2.20
CA THR A 20 -10.15 15.84 -2.89
C THR A 20 -8.88 15.53 -2.12
N ARG A 21 -9.05 14.76 -1.04
CA ARG A 21 -7.96 14.07 -0.37
C ARG A 21 -7.31 13.15 -1.38
N ALA A 22 -6.00 12.94 -1.23
CA ALA A 22 -5.27 11.98 -2.05
C ALA A 22 -5.92 10.60 -1.91
N THR A 23 -5.80 9.76 -2.94
CA THR A 23 -6.17 8.35 -2.78
C THR A 23 -5.22 7.73 -1.76
N GLN A 24 -5.73 6.95 -0.81
CA GLN A 24 -4.89 6.36 0.25
C GLN A 24 -3.86 5.36 -0.29
N PHE A 25 -4.07 4.85 -1.50
CA PHE A 25 -3.27 3.81 -2.10
C PHE A 25 -2.80 4.20 -3.50
N ALA A 26 -1.72 3.55 -3.96
CA ALA A 26 -1.30 3.59 -5.34
C ALA A 26 -2.41 3.02 -6.23
N ALA A 27 -2.59 3.62 -7.41
CA ALA A 27 -3.59 3.20 -8.40
C ALA A 27 -2.95 2.51 -9.61
N GLU A 28 -1.65 2.69 -9.82
CA GLU A 28 -0.95 2.22 -11.01
C GLU A 28 0.56 2.05 -10.74
N VAL A 29 1.15 1.01 -11.32
CA VAL A 29 2.60 0.83 -11.42
C VAL A 29 3.10 1.38 -12.75
N VAL A 30 3.80 2.51 -12.71
CA VAL A 30 4.31 3.21 -13.90
C VAL A 30 5.52 2.49 -14.47
N SER A 31 6.45 2.10 -13.60
CA SER A 31 7.63 1.34 -13.98
C SER A 31 8.04 0.39 -12.86
N TYR A 32 8.65 -0.72 -13.24
CA TYR A 32 9.24 -1.66 -12.30
C TYR A 32 10.47 -2.29 -12.95
N LYS A 33 11.56 -2.26 -12.20
CA LYS A 33 12.81 -2.96 -12.49
C LYS A 33 13.14 -3.79 -11.26
N SER A 34 13.12 -5.11 -11.40
CA SER A 34 13.34 -6.03 -10.28
C SER A 34 14.73 -5.88 -9.65
N GLY A 35 15.75 -5.48 -10.41
CA GLY A 35 17.13 -5.50 -9.92
C GLY A 35 17.69 -6.92 -9.80
N VAL A 36 18.86 -7.04 -9.16
CA VAL A 36 19.56 -8.31 -8.97
C VAL A 36 19.25 -8.88 -7.58
N GLY A 37 18.96 -10.19 -7.50
CA GLY A 37 18.68 -10.86 -6.23
C GLY A 37 17.31 -10.53 -5.64
N PHE A 38 16.33 -10.19 -6.48
CA PHE A 38 14.93 -10.14 -6.04
C PHE A 38 14.48 -11.52 -5.54
N ALA A 39 13.52 -11.53 -4.61
CA ALA A 39 13.06 -12.75 -3.97
C ALA A 39 12.31 -13.67 -4.95
N THR A 40 12.37 -14.96 -4.67
CA THR A 40 11.63 -16.02 -5.35
C THR A 40 10.93 -16.91 -4.33
N ASP A 41 9.72 -17.35 -4.65
CA ASP A 41 8.99 -18.30 -3.82
C ASP A 41 9.79 -19.60 -3.67
N TRP A 42 9.92 -20.07 -2.43
CA TRP A 42 10.74 -21.24 -2.11
C TRP A 42 10.20 -22.52 -2.75
N SER A 43 8.86 -22.66 -2.80
CA SER A 43 8.22 -23.90 -3.24
C SER A 43 8.20 -24.07 -4.76
N THR A 44 8.00 -22.96 -5.47
CA THR A 44 7.81 -22.95 -6.93
C THR A 44 9.01 -22.38 -7.70
N GLY A 45 9.90 -21.64 -7.03
CA GLY A 45 10.95 -20.85 -7.67
C GLY A 45 10.43 -19.62 -8.43
N ALA A 46 9.13 -19.33 -8.37
CA ALA A 46 8.54 -18.19 -9.08
C ALA A 46 8.98 -16.86 -8.45
N GLY A 47 9.23 -15.85 -9.28
CA GLY A 47 9.63 -14.53 -8.80
C GLY A 47 8.48 -13.73 -8.18
N TYR A 48 8.75 -13.00 -7.09
CA TYR A 48 7.85 -11.99 -6.54
C TYR A 48 7.86 -10.72 -7.42
N ILE A 49 7.38 -10.84 -8.65
CA ILE A 49 7.43 -9.80 -9.69
C ILE A 49 6.05 -9.32 -10.14
N ASN A 50 4.99 -9.77 -9.46
CA ASN A 50 3.63 -9.36 -9.76
C ASN A 50 3.38 -7.91 -9.33
N LYS A 51 3.22 -7.02 -10.31
CA LYS A 51 3.04 -5.57 -10.08
C LYS A 51 1.69 -5.25 -9.43
N ASP A 52 0.68 -6.08 -9.65
CA ASP A 52 -0.66 -5.84 -9.12
C ASP A 52 -0.71 -6.02 -7.59
N ALA A 53 0.29 -6.71 -7.01
CA ALA A 53 0.41 -6.93 -5.57
C ALA A 53 0.59 -5.65 -4.73
N ILE A 54 0.94 -4.53 -5.36
CA ILE A 54 1.24 -3.25 -4.68
C ILE A 54 0.30 -2.11 -5.11
N VAL A 55 -0.80 -2.43 -5.78
CA VAL A 55 -1.85 -1.48 -6.15
C VAL A 55 -3.06 -1.66 -5.24
N GLY A 56 -3.66 -0.55 -4.81
CA GLY A 56 -4.81 -0.58 -3.92
C GLY A 56 -4.43 -0.90 -2.47
N PRO A 57 -5.42 -1.31 -1.64
CA PRO A 57 -5.18 -1.55 -0.23
C PRO A 57 -4.20 -2.71 -0.01
N PRO A 58 -3.33 -2.65 1.01
CA PRO A 58 -2.50 -3.78 1.41
C PRO A 58 -3.36 -5.00 1.71
N ALA A 59 -2.80 -6.19 1.46
CA ALA A 59 -3.43 -7.44 1.86
C ALA A 59 -3.77 -7.42 3.36
N ARG A 60 -4.94 -7.95 3.70
CA ARG A 60 -5.41 -8.07 5.10
C ARG A 60 -5.48 -9.51 5.59
N GLU A 61 -5.51 -10.46 4.66
CA GLU A 61 -5.47 -11.88 4.93
C GLU A 61 -4.65 -12.56 3.85
N THR A 62 -4.01 -13.67 4.22
CA THR A 62 -3.34 -14.59 3.32
C THR A 62 -4.23 -15.80 3.07
N PRO A 63 -4.61 -16.10 1.82
CA PRO A 63 -5.42 -17.27 1.51
C PRO A 63 -4.62 -18.59 1.61
N GLY A 64 -5.34 -19.71 1.65
CA GLY A 64 -4.77 -21.06 1.63
C GLY A 64 -4.84 -21.77 2.98
N GLU A 65 -4.38 -23.02 3.00
CA GLU A 65 -4.40 -23.90 4.18
C GLU A 65 -3.57 -23.33 5.34
N TRP A 66 -2.44 -22.70 5.01
CA TRP A 66 -1.53 -22.02 5.94
C TRP A 66 -1.76 -20.50 5.95
N GLY A 67 -2.94 -20.08 5.53
CA GLY A 67 -3.37 -18.69 5.49
C GLY A 67 -3.91 -18.17 6.82
N GLY A 68 -4.32 -16.91 6.83
CA GLY A 68 -4.93 -16.25 7.99
C GLY A 68 -4.83 -14.72 7.94
N PRO A 69 -5.28 -14.03 9.00
CA PRO A 69 -5.19 -12.58 9.09
C PRO A 69 -3.74 -12.09 9.06
N ILE A 70 -3.50 -11.00 8.34
CA ILE A 70 -2.20 -10.32 8.36
C ILE A 70 -2.09 -9.54 9.66
N THR A 71 -1.03 -9.84 10.40
CA THR A 71 -0.73 -9.24 11.71
C THR A 71 0.77 -8.97 11.83
N PRO A 72 1.23 -8.20 12.84
CA PRO A 72 2.66 -8.04 13.08
C PRO A 72 3.46 -9.34 13.29
N PHE A 73 2.78 -10.48 13.52
CA PHE A 73 3.39 -11.80 13.69
C PHE A 73 3.08 -12.77 12.54
N SER A 74 2.31 -12.34 11.54
CA SER A 74 1.93 -13.14 10.37
C SER A 74 1.89 -12.21 9.15
N PRO A 75 3.04 -11.96 8.52
CA PRO A 75 3.13 -11.08 7.36
C PRO A 75 2.49 -11.74 6.13
N PRO A 76 2.14 -10.96 5.08
CA PRO A 76 1.87 -11.53 3.77
C PRO A 76 3.10 -12.34 3.31
N TYR A 77 2.88 -13.33 2.44
CA TYR A 77 3.98 -14.12 1.88
C TYR A 77 3.71 -14.64 0.46
N LEU A 78 2.53 -14.41 -0.12
CA LEU A 78 2.20 -14.94 -1.44
C LEU A 78 2.63 -13.99 -2.57
N LEU A 79 2.80 -14.57 -3.76
CA LEU A 79 3.22 -13.88 -4.99
C LEU A 79 2.27 -12.74 -5.42
N ASP A 80 1.02 -12.77 -4.98
CA ASP A 80 0.00 -11.75 -5.24
C ASP A 80 -0.13 -10.71 -4.12
N GLN A 81 0.65 -10.85 -3.05
CA GLN A 81 0.65 -9.92 -1.90
C GLN A 81 1.94 -9.12 -1.77
N ILE A 82 3.04 -9.57 -2.40
CA ILE A 82 4.37 -8.96 -2.29
C ILE A 82 4.99 -8.75 -3.67
N LEU A 83 5.57 -7.56 -3.87
CA LEU A 83 6.52 -7.29 -4.95
C LEU A 83 7.93 -7.14 -4.37
N SER A 84 8.89 -7.87 -4.90
CA SER A 84 10.29 -7.80 -4.47
C SER A 84 11.12 -6.84 -5.32
N ILE A 85 11.99 -6.09 -4.66
CA ILE A 85 12.96 -5.19 -5.30
C ILE A 85 14.35 -5.61 -4.83
N GLY A 86 15.13 -6.16 -5.76
CA GLY A 86 16.53 -6.51 -5.56
C GLY A 86 17.46 -5.30 -5.73
N VAL A 87 18.76 -5.57 -5.59
CA VAL A 87 19.81 -4.55 -5.67
C VAL A 87 19.78 -3.83 -7.02
N GLY A 88 19.74 -2.50 -6.97
CA GLY A 88 19.65 -1.64 -8.16
C GLY A 88 18.30 -1.73 -8.89
N GLY A 89 17.31 -2.34 -8.27
CA GLY A 89 15.91 -2.33 -8.68
C GLY A 89 15.18 -1.08 -8.18
N GLU A 90 14.03 -0.82 -8.78
CA GLU A 90 13.17 0.30 -8.44
C GLU A 90 11.73 0.02 -8.87
N VAL A 91 10.79 0.70 -8.22
CA VAL A 91 9.40 0.74 -8.63
C VAL A 91 8.91 2.18 -8.58
N THR A 92 8.20 2.61 -9.62
CA THR A 92 7.54 3.92 -9.66
C THR A 92 6.04 3.70 -9.62
N LEU A 93 5.38 4.32 -8.64
CA LEU A 93 3.95 4.22 -8.42
C LEU A 93 3.27 5.55 -8.75
N LYS A 94 2.02 5.47 -9.18
CA LYS A 94 1.15 6.62 -9.41
C LYS A 94 -0.12 6.51 -8.58
N PHE A 95 -0.46 7.62 -7.95
CA PHE A 95 -1.68 7.78 -7.17
C PHE A 95 -2.83 8.23 -8.08
N GLY A 96 -4.05 7.82 -7.75
CA GLY A 96 -5.24 8.18 -8.53
C GLY A 96 -5.60 9.67 -8.41
N LYS A 97 -5.09 10.33 -7.37
CA LYS A 97 -5.20 11.78 -7.15
C LYS A 97 -3.82 12.35 -6.78
N PRO A 98 -3.54 13.63 -7.09
CA PRO A 98 -2.30 14.26 -6.70
C PRO A 98 -2.09 14.24 -5.19
N ILE A 99 -0.88 13.89 -4.75
CA ILE A 99 -0.42 14.11 -3.38
C ILE A 99 -0.17 15.60 -3.21
N ARG A 100 -0.68 16.19 -2.12
CA ARG A 100 -0.61 17.64 -1.86
C ARG A 100 0.00 17.88 -0.49
N ASP A 101 0.78 18.95 -0.40
CA ASP A 101 1.30 19.49 0.86
C ASP A 101 0.46 20.72 1.21
N GLU A 102 -0.56 20.53 2.03
CA GLU A 102 -1.54 21.56 2.37
C GLU A 102 -1.30 22.04 3.80
N SER A 103 -1.34 23.35 4.02
CA SER A 103 -1.08 23.95 5.35
C SER A 103 -2.07 23.52 6.44
N ILE A 104 -3.24 23.00 6.05
CA ILE A 104 -4.25 22.45 6.94
C ILE A 104 -4.00 20.97 7.30
N ASN A 105 -3.11 20.27 6.58
CA ASN A 105 -2.63 18.95 6.98
C ASN A 105 -1.41 19.12 7.90
N PRO A 106 -1.53 18.95 9.24
CA PRO A 106 -0.43 19.16 10.16
C PRO A 106 0.71 18.14 9.99
N PHE A 107 0.51 17.09 9.19
CA PHE A 107 1.49 16.04 8.91
C PHE A 107 2.18 16.19 7.55
N GLY A 108 1.93 17.30 6.82
CA GLY A 108 2.59 17.62 5.54
C GLY A 108 1.90 16.98 4.33
N LEU A 109 2.67 16.23 3.52
CA LEU A 109 2.15 15.51 2.36
C LEU A 109 1.03 14.55 2.77
N ASP A 110 -0.11 14.60 2.07
CA ASP A 110 -1.21 13.63 2.24
C ASP A 110 -0.85 12.27 1.58
N PHE A 111 0.12 11.57 2.18
CA PHE A 111 0.68 10.29 1.71
C PHE A 111 0.96 9.36 2.90
N LEU A 112 0.54 8.10 2.79
CA LEU A 112 0.74 7.08 3.81
C LEU A 112 1.46 5.88 3.22
N VAL A 113 2.47 5.39 3.94
CA VAL A 113 3.13 4.10 3.67
C VAL A 113 2.64 3.12 4.72
N PHE A 114 2.08 2.00 4.26
CA PHE A 114 1.71 0.89 5.13
C PHE A 114 2.87 -0.09 5.21
N GLY A 115 3.22 -0.52 6.42
CA GLY A 115 4.27 -1.48 6.66
C GLY A 115 3.73 -2.74 7.34
N CYS A 116 4.24 -3.89 6.92
CA CYS A 116 4.06 -5.16 7.60
C CYS A 116 5.38 -5.93 7.43
N ALA A 117 6.22 -5.88 8.45
CA ALA A 117 7.53 -6.53 8.40
C ALA A 117 7.41 -8.01 8.76
N GLY A 118 8.22 -8.84 8.12
CA GLY A 118 8.27 -10.28 8.32
C GLY A 118 9.69 -10.80 8.55
N PHE A 119 9.80 -12.01 9.08
CA PHE A 119 11.06 -12.74 9.13
C PHE A 119 11.11 -13.79 8.04
N THR A 120 12.25 -13.88 7.35
CA THR A 120 12.48 -14.99 6.42
C THR A 120 12.86 -16.24 7.21
N ILE A 121 12.20 -17.36 6.91
CA ILE A 121 12.58 -18.68 7.42
C ILE A 121 13.76 -19.19 6.58
N THR A 122 14.90 -19.46 7.22
CA THR A 122 16.16 -19.80 6.56
C THR A 122 16.40 -21.29 6.41
N ASN A 123 15.73 -22.13 7.20
CA ASN A 123 15.79 -23.59 7.11
C ASN A 123 14.79 -24.19 6.11
N GLY A 124 13.94 -23.37 5.48
CA GLY A 124 12.99 -23.81 4.46
C GLY A 124 11.81 -24.66 4.97
N ASP A 125 11.69 -24.82 6.29
CA ASP A 125 10.62 -25.54 6.96
C ASP A 125 10.29 -24.95 8.35
N PHE A 126 9.20 -25.40 8.96
CA PHE A 126 8.82 -25.02 10.33
C PHE A 126 9.41 -25.94 11.41
N GLY A 127 10.38 -26.80 11.05
CA GLY A 127 11.12 -27.62 11.99
C GLY A 127 11.80 -26.75 13.05
N GLY A 128 11.63 -27.09 14.32
CA GLY A 128 12.13 -26.27 15.44
C GLY A 128 11.43 -24.91 15.62
N GLY A 129 10.26 -24.71 14.98
CA GLY A 129 9.50 -23.46 15.05
C GLY A 129 9.76 -22.49 13.89
N GLY A 130 10.57 -22.89 12.90
CA GLY A 130 11.06 -22.01 11.83
C GLY A 130 12.26 -21.21 12.31
N ILE A 131 13.43 -21.48 11.72
CA ILE A 131 14.67 -20.77 12.07
C ILE A 131 14.75 -19.51 11.22
N THR A 132 15.02 -18.38 11.85
CA THR A 132 15.31 -17.11 11.19
C THR A 132 16.69 -16.61 11.60
N ASP A 133 17.37 -15.89 10.71
CA ASP A 133 18.61 -15.17 11.02
C ASP A 133 18.36 -13.76 11.58
N GLY A 134 17.09 -13.40 11.79
CA GLY A 134 16.66 -12.09 12.30
C GLY A 134 16.61 -11.01 11.23
N THR A 135 16.88 -11.32 9.96
CA THR A 135 16.68 -10.38 8.86
C THR A 135 15.19 -10.16 8.62
N LEU A 136 14.82 -8.89 8.55
CA LEU A 136 13.46 -8.46 8.23
C LEU A 136 13.32 -8.26 6.72
N PHE A 137 12.12 -8.54 6.20
CA PHE A 137 11.66 -8.07 4.89
C PHE A 137 10.40 -7.21 5.05
#